data_AF-A0A7S1V0Q1-F1
#
_entry.id   AF-A0A7S1V0Q1-F1
#
_cell.length_a   1.000
_cell.length_b   1.000
_cell.length_c   1.000
_cell.angle_alpha   90.00
_cell.angle_beta   90.00
_cell.angle_gamma   90.00
#
_symmetry.space_group_name_H-M   'P 1'
#
loop_
_entity.id
_entity.type
_entity.pdbx_description
1 polymer ?
#
loop_
_entity_poly.entity_id
_entity_poly.type
_entity_poly.pdbx_seq_one_letter_code
_entity_poly.pdbx_strand_id
1 'polypeptide(L)'
;ADSVWIASHQGNPEFYGSAQASLYRIVQHNNIANGNSTTKNGEDIPFSLRVYKWSGVNRYIQYVDVARNMMALGGGGGEFGLCLESDFQRGSTGRCATFNNEPLCDE
;
A
#
# COMPACT_ATOMS: atom_id res chain seq x y z
N ALA A 1 0.90 -9.17 -22.85
CA ALA A 1 0.41 -8.62 -21.56
C ALA A 1 -0.30 -9.67 -20.71
N ASP A 2 -0.31 -10.95 -21.09
CA ASP A 2 -0.77 -12.05 -20.24
C ASP A 2 0.15 -13.26 -20.45
N SER A 3 1.26 -13.29 -19.71
CA SER A 3 1.98 -14.55 -19.53
C SER A 3 1.44 -15.17 -18.26
N VAL A 4 0.90 -16.40 -18.37
CA VAL A 4 0.52 -17.22 -17.20
C VAL A 4 1.76 -17.35 -16.33
N TRP A 5 1.68 -16.80 -15.12
CA TRP A 5 2.83 -16.75 -14.22
C TRP A 5 2.97 -18.10 -13.52
N ILE A 6 4.02 -18.86 -13.89
CA ILE A 6 4.34 -20.15 -13.29
C ILE A 6 5.49 -19.92 -12.30
N ALA A 7 5.19 -19.99 -11.01
CA ALA A 7 6.20 -20.05 -9.95
C ALA A 7 6.99 -21.37 -10.04
N SER A 8 8.25 -21.30 -10.48
CA SER A 8 9.18 -22.41 -10.31
C SER A 8 9.53 -22.55 -8.84
N HIS A 9 9.06 -23.63 -8.23
CA HIS A 9 9.27 -23.96 -6.81
C HIS A 9 10.75 -24.21 -6.52
N GLN A 10 11.33 -23.48 -5.56
CA GLN A 10 12.23 -24.01 -4.51
C GLN A 10 12.82 -22.88 -3.62
N GLY A 11 12.41 -22.84 -2.34
CA GLY A 11 13.32 -22.53 -1.23
C GLY A 11 13.22 -21.17 -0.52
N ASN A 12 12.49 -20.17 -1.03
CA ASN A 12 12.35 -18.85 -0.39
C ASN A 12 10.86 -18.52 -0.27
N PRO A 13 10.36 -17.84 0.79
CA PRO A 13 8.94 -17.53 0.84
C PRO A 13 8.68 -16.53 -0.29
N GLU A 14 7.86 -16.98 -1.24
CA GLU A 14 7.81 -16.41 -2.56
C GLU A 14 6.95 -15.15 -2.51
N PHE A 15 7.52 -14.04 -2.97
CA PHE A 15 6.72 -12.84 -3.20
C PHE A 15 6.00 -12.98 -4.55
N TYR A 16 4.72 -12.65 -4.56
CA TYR A 16 3.83 -12.71 -5.72
C TYR A 16 3.47 -11.31 -6.21
N GLY A 17 2.81 -11.24 -7.37
CA GLY A 17 2.22 -10.01 -7.93
C GLY A 17 3.04 -9.36 -9.05
N SER A 18 2.48 -8.31 -9.65
CA SER A 18 3.04 -7.62 -10.80
C SER A 18 3.28 -6.13 -10.53
N ALA A 19 4.04 -5.50 -11.42
CA ALA A 19 4.31 -4.06 -11.45
C ALA A 19 3.05 -3.16 -11.53
N GLN A 20 1.88 -3.75 -11.78
CA GLN A 20 0.60 -3.03 -11.78
C GLN A 20 0.03 -2.82 -10.38
N ALA A 21 0.54 -3.53 -9.37
CA ALA A 21 0.14 -3.33 -7.99
C ALA A 21 0.52 -1.92 -7.50
N SER A 22 -0.31 -1.37 -6.63
CA SER A 22 -0.07 -0.10 -5.98
C SER A 22 -0.74 -0.05 -4.62
N LEU A 23 -0.11 0.63 -3.66
CA LEU A 23 -0.76 1.03 -2.42
C LEU A 23 -1.46 2.37 -2.61
N TYR A 24 -2.46 2.65 -1.80
CA TYR A 24 -3.08 3.97 -1.76
C TYR A 24 -3.61 4.27 -0.36
N ARG A 25 -3.75 5.55 -0.05
CA ARG A 25 -4.49 6.02 1.13
C ARG A 25 -5.39 7.20 0.76
N ILE A 26 -6.48 7.34 1.50
CA ILE A 26 -7.38 8.49 1.43
C ILE A 26 -6.92 9.51 2.48
N VAL A 27 -6.72 10.75 2.07
CA VAL A 27 -6.37 11.86 2.97
C VAL A 27 -7.60 12.74 3.10
N GLN A 28 -8.18 12.79 4.30
CA GLN A 28 -9.29 13.69 4.61
C GLN A 28 -8.75 15.11 4.83
N HIS A 29 -9.42 16.09 4.23
CA HIS A 29 -9.12 17.49 4.47
C HIS A 29 -10.11 18.00 5.51
N ASN A 30 -9.64 18.26 6.73
CA ASN A 30 -10.48 18.92 7.72
C ASN A 30 -10.78 20.33 7.22
N ASN A 31 -12.05 20.60 6.95
CA ASN A 31 -12.55 21.94 6.64
C ASN A 31 -12.47 22.80 7.92
N ILE A 32 -11.26 23.18 8.34
CA ILE A 32 -11.08 24.32 9.26
C ILE A 32 -11.29 25.55 8.39
N ALA A 33 -12.55 25.88 8.14
CA ALA A 33 -12.97 27.13 7.55
C ALA A 33 -12.62 28.28 8.52
N ASN A 34 -11.35 28.65 8.58
CA ASN A 34 -10.99 30.00 8.99
C ASN A 34 -11.37 30.90 7.82
N GLY A 35 -12.47 31.64 8.01
CA GLY A 35 -13.14 32.43 6.99
C GLY A 35 -12.17 33.29 6.17
N ASN A 36 -11.95 32.87 4.92
CA ASN A 36 -11.74 33.69 3.72
C ASN A 36 -11.40 32.81 2.50
N SER A 37 -12.11 31.68 2.32
CA SER A 37 -12.02 30.92 1.07
C SER A 37 -13.04 31.45 0.07
N THR A 38 -12.58 32.29 -0.86
CA THR A 38 -13.30 32.61 -2.09
C THR A 38 -13.15 31.45 -3.07
N THR A 39 -14.05 30.47 -3.05
CA THR A 39 -14.17 29.49 -4.14
C THR A 39 -15.41 29.83 -4.97
N LYS A 40 -15.16 30.56 -6.07
CA LYS A 40 -16.09 30.61 -7.19
C LYS A 40 -15.95 29.28 -7.95
N ASN A 41 -17.02 28.49 -7.94
CA ASN A 41 -17.32 27.38 -8.84
C ASN A 41 -16.38 26.15 -8.76
N GLY A 42 -16.67 25.26 -7.80
CA GLY A 42 -16.15 23.89 -7.73
C GLY A 42 -16.40 23.34 -6.33
N GLU A 43 -17.17 22.27 -6.20
CA GLU A 43 -17.39 21.62 -4.90
C GLU A 43 -16.03 21.17 -4.34
N ASP A 44 -15.65 21.67 -3.16
CA ASP A 44 -14.43 21.23 -2.47
C ASP A 44 -14.56 19.72 -2.17
N ILE A 45 -13.75 18.89 -2.83
CA ILE A 45 -13.75 17.44 -2.56
C ILE A 45 -13.16 17.24 -1.15
N PRO A 46 -13.92 16.67 -0.20
CA PRO A 46 -13.51 16.61 1.22
C PRO A 46 -12.36 15.62 1.48
N PHE A 47 -11.84 14.98 0.44
CA PHE A 47 -10.73 14.05 0.52
C PHE A 47 -9.90 14.07 -0.76
N SER A 48 -8.67 13.55 -0.65
CA SER A 48 -7.80 13.28 -1.80
C SER A 48 -7.25 11.86 -1.76
N LEU A 49 -6.96 11.28 -2.92
CA LEU A 49 -6.38 9.95 -3.05
C LEU A 49 -4.87 10.05 -3.29
N ARG A 50 -4.06 9.49 -2.40
CA ARG A 50 -2.62 9.36 -2.59
C ARG A 50 -2.28 7.95 -3.03
N VAL A 51 -1.71 7.81 -4.22
CA VAL A 51 -1.36 6.50 -4.82
C VAL A 51 0.16 6.32 -4.85
N TYR A 52 0.63 5.17 -4.39
CA TYR A 52 2.03 4.75 -4.38
C TYR A 52 2.20 3.62 -5.39
N LYS A 53 2.71 3.97 -6.57
CA LYS A 53 2.98 3.00 -7.65
C LYS A 53 4.25 2.22 -7.36
N TRP A 54 4.39 1.06 -8.01
CA TRP A 54 5.61 0.27 -7.95
C TRP A 54 6.83 1.12 -8.35
N SER A 55 7.87 1.12 -7.52
CA SER A 55 9.06 1.96 -7.69
C SER A 55 10.07 1.39 -8.70
N GLY A 56 9.94 0.11 -9.06
CA GLY A 56 10.89 -0.59 -9.93
C GLY A 56 12.11 -1.19 -9.21
N VAL A 57 12.31 -0.92 -7.92
CA VAL A 57 13.57 -1.29 -7.22
C VAL A 57 13.66 -2.75 -6.79
N ASN A 58 12.53 -3.44 -6.60
CA ASN A 58 12.47 -4.87 -6.25
C ASN A 58 11.08 -5.45 -6.61
N ARG A 59 10.88 -6.76 -6.44
CA ARG A 59 9.58 -7.45 -6.68
C ARG A 59 8.96 -8.03 -5.41
N TYR A 60 9.23 -7.42 -4.25
CA TYR A 60 8.64 -7.84 -2.97
C TYR A 60 7.19 -7.32 -2.84
N ILE A 61 6.32 -7.68 -3.79
CA ILE A 61 5.03 -7.01 -4.02
C ILE A 61 3.94 -7.56 -3.09
N GLN A 62 3.72 -8.87 -3.07
CA GLN A 62 2.71 -9.51 -2.22
C GLN A 62 3.33 -10.70 -1.52
N TYR A 63 3.02 -10.88 -0.25
CA TYR A 63 3.54 -11.95 0.58
C TYR A 63 2.41 -12.55 1.40
N VAL A 64 2.33 -13.88 1.43
CA VAL A 64 1.33 -14.62 2.22
C VAL A 64 2.05 -15.68 3.03
N ASP A 65 1.83 -15.66 4.34
CA ASP A 65 2.29 -16.69 5.26
C ASP A 65 1.09 -17.27 6.00
N VAL A 66 0.65 -18.43 5.51
CA VAL A 66 -0.52 -19.15 6.03
C VAL A 66 -0.27 -19.64 7.46
N ALA A 67 0.96 -20.02 7.81
CA ALA A 67 1.27 -20.52 9.15
C ALA A 67 1.17 -19.39 10.21
N ARG A 68 1.35 -18.14 9.79
CA ARG A 68 1.24 -16.95 10.65
C ARG A 68 -0.09 -16.22 10.53
N ASN A 69 -1.05 -16.73 9.74
CA ASN A 69 -2.28 -16.02 9.37
C ASN A 69 -1.99 -14.58 8.93
N MET A 70 -0.99 -14.41 8.06
CA MET A 70 -0.43 -13.11 7.70
C MET A 70 -0.44 -12.90 6.18
N MET A 71 -0.87 -11.71 5.75
CA MET A 71 -0.78 -11.22 4.38
C MET A 71 -0.12 -9.85 4.39
N ALA A 72 0.84 -9.62 3.52
CA ALA A 72 1.54 -8.35 3.42
C ALA A 72 1.73 -7.90 1.96
N LEU A 73 1.84 -6.59 1.78
CA LEU A 73 2.04 -5.92 0.50
C LEU A 73 3.21 -4.94 0.62
N GLY A 74 4.18 -5.07 -0.29
CA GLY A 74 5.33 -4.19 -0.43
C GLY A 74 6.38 -4.39 0.65
N GLY A 75 7.57 -4.85 0.27
CA GLY A 75 8.69 -5.07 1.17
C GLY A 75 9.95 -4.28 0.81
N GLY A 76 11.08 -4.71 1.37
CA GLY A 76 12.38 -4.05 1.21
C GLY A 76 12.48 -2.79 2.06
N GLY A 77 13.37 -2.81 3.06
CA GLY A 77 13.53 -1.70 4.02
C GLY A 77 13.20 -2.04 5.47
N GLY A 78 12.84 -3.29 5.78
CA GLY A 78 12.63 -3.79 7.15
C GLY A 78 11.16 -3.95 7.55
N GLU A 79 10.27 -3.15 6.96
CA GLU A 79 8.83 -3.20 7.19
C GLU A 79 8.05 -3.54 5.91
N PHE A 80 6.74 -3.80 6.06
CA PHE A 80 5.81 -3.92 4.95
C PHE A 80 5.00 -2.63 4.76
N GLY A 81 4.70 -2.28 3.50
CA GLY A 81 3.84 -1.14 3.19
C GLY A 81 2.43 -1.31 3.74
N LEU A 82 1.91 -2.53 3.72
CA LEU A 82 0.72 -2.96 4.45
C LEU A 82 0.91 -4.41 4.92
N CYS A 83 0.58 -4.69 6.17
CA CYS A 83 0.52 -6.06 6.69
C CYS A 83 -0.77 -6.25 7.48
N LEU A 84 -1.42 -7.39 7.27
CA LEU A 84 -2.62 -7.84 7.94
C LEU A 84 -2.34 -9.20 8.57
N GLU A 85 -2.72 -9.36 9.83
CA GLU A 85 -2.44 -10.53 10.67
C GLU A 85 -3.70 -10.93 11.45
N SER A 86 -3.65 -12.11 12.08
CA SER A 86 -4.66 -12.56 13.05
C SER A 86 -6.08 -12.54 12.44
N ASP A 87 -6.24 -13.16 11.27
CA ASP A 87 -7.52 -13.24 10.56
C ASP A 87 -8.13 -11.86 10.29
N PHE A 88 -7.27 -10.92 9.84
CA PHE A 88 -7.60 -9.52 9.54
C PHE A 88 -7.98 -8.66 10.76
N GLN A 89 -7.71 -9.11 11.99
CA GLN A 89 -7.99 -8.32 13.19
C GLN A 89 -6.91 -7.30 13.53
N ARG A 90 -5.68 -7.52 13.04
CA ARG A 90 -4.54 -6.65 13.32
C ARG A 90 -3.88 -6.23 12.02
N GLY A 91 -3.49 -4.96 11.94
CA GLY A 91 -2.80 -4.41 10.79
C GLY A 91 -1.63 -3.54 11.22
N SER A 92 -0.61 -3.46 10.35
CA SER A 92 0.49 -2.51 10.46
C SER A 92 0.83 -1.94 9.09
N THR A 93 1.43 -0.76 9.09
CA THR A 93 1.90 -0.09 7.87
C THR A 93 3.19 0.62 8.17
N GLY A 94 4.20 0.38 7.33
CA GLY A 94 5.50 1.02 7.42
C GLY A 94 5.93 1.57 6.06
N ARG A 95 7.17 2.05 6.03
CA ARG A 95 7.80 2.45 4.75
C ARG A 95 8.30 1.20 4.04
N CYS A 96 8.11 1.14 2.71
CA CYS A 96 8.74 0.10 1.91
C CYS A 96 9.36 0.63 0.61
N ALA A 97 10.44 -0.01 0.18
CA ALA A 97 11.14 0.32 -1.04
C ALA A 97 10.32 -0.09 -2.29
N THR A 98 9.51 -1.16 -2.22
CA THR A 98 8.71 -1.66 -3.36
C THR A 98 7.76 -0.60 -3.92
N PHE A 99 7.13 0.22 -3.06
CA PHE A 99 6.18 1.25 -3.46
C PHE A 99 6.65 2.67 -3.14
N ASN A 100 7.78 2.81 -2.43
CA ASN A 100 8.29 4.10 -1.93
C ASN A 100 7.18 4.88 -1.19
N ASN A 101 6.44 4.20 -0.32
CA ASN A 101 5.31 4.77 0.41
C ASN A 101 5.72 5.29 1.80
N GLU A 102 4.94 6.25 2.27
CA GLU A 102 4.82 6.60 3.69
C GLU A 102 3.86 5.61 4.38
N PRO A 103 3.87 5.47 5.72
CA PRO A 103 2.81 4.77 6.45
C PRO A 103 1.41 5.20 5.99
N LEU A 104 0.50 4.24 5.81
CA LEU A 104 -0.80 4.46 5.19
C LEU A 104 -1.83 5.08 6.13
N CYS A 105 -1.63 4.98 7.44
CA CYS A 105 -2.39 5.66 8.49
C CYS A 105 -1.41 6.33 9.47
N ASP A 106 -1.95 7.24 10.27
CA ASP A 106 -1.22 7.80 11.40
C ASP A 106 -1.17 6.75 12.55
N GLU A 107 -0.29 6.94 13.53
CA GLU A 107 -0.17 6.07 14.73
C GLU A 107 -1.42 6.10 15.62
#